data_AF-A0A857EZI7-F1
#
_entry.id   AF-A0A857EZI7-F1
#
_cell.length_a   1.000
_cell.length_b   1.000
_cell.length_c   1.000
_cell.angle_alpha   90.00
_cell.angle_beta   90.00
_cell.angle_gamma   90.00
#
_symmetry.space_group_name_H-M   'P 1'
#
loop_
_entity.id
_entity.type
_entity.pdbx_description
1 polymer ?
#
loop_
_entity_poly.entity_id
_entity_poly.type
_entity_poly.pdbx_seq_one_letter_code
_entity_poly.pdbx_strand_id
1 'polypeptide(L)'
;MKNRMLVPVLAGLFCTSTMATKVEGDTLIYQKSDGEIRLSAVPNNDQQAMFSIKTNVGMHACNVKGIASVVANTKDHTTLQWQEGQCKVTLKWGQASVKVTADEECNSYCGMNAGNSLSGTYK
;
A
#
# COMPACT_ATOMS: atom_id res chain seq x y z
N MET A 1 -45.01 -1.59 57.71
CA MET A 1 -44.76 -0.59 56.63
C MET A 1 -43.57 -1.08 55.83
N LYS A 2 -43.78 -1.30 54.53
CA LYS A 2 -42.87 -1.96 53.59
C LYS A 2 -42.43 -0.88 52.63
N ASN A 3 -41.17 -0.45 52.65
CA ASN A 3 -40.60 0.36 51.58
C ASN A 3 -39.21 -0.16 51.22
N ARG A 4 -39.13 -0.68 49.99
CA ARG A 4 -37.93 -1.12 49.29
C ARG A 4 -37.36 0.09 48.53
N MET A 5 -36.05 0.31 48.58
CA MET A 5 -35.30 1.19 47.67
C MET A 5 -34.14 0.35 47.13
N LEU A 6 -34.24 -0.16 45.89
CA LEU A 6 -33.86 0.43 44.60
C LEU A 6 -32.34 0.43 44.35
N VAL A 7 -31.93 -0.56 43.55
CA VAL A 7 -30.62 -0.76 42.92
C VAL A 7 -30.58 0.04 41.62
N PRO A 8 -29.48 0.73 41.29
CA PRO A 8 -29.14 1.04 39.91
C PRO A 8 -27.98 0.15 39.44
N VAL A 9 -28.29 -0.77 38.53
CA VAL A 9 -27.34 -1.45 37.65
C VAL A 9 -26.96 -0.44 36.56
N LEU A 10 -25.71 0.04 36.55
CA LEU A 10 -25.17 0.72 35.36
C LEU A 10 -24.51 -0.33 34.44
N ALA A 11 -25.32 -0.83 33.51
CA ALA A 11 -24.84 -1.45 32.29
C ALA A 11 -24.35 -0.34 31.36
N GLY A 12 -23.03 -0.23 31.17
CA GLY A 12 -22.40 0.61 30.18
C GLY A 12 -21.57 -0.24 29.24
N LEU A 13 -22.23 -0.81 28.23
CA LEU A 13 -21.60 -1.41 27.06
C LEU A 13 -20.76 -0.33 26.36
N PHE A 14 -19.44 -0.32 26.58
CA PHE A 14 -18.54 0.46 25.73
C PHE A 14 -18.36 -0.30 24.41
N CYS A 15 -19.26 -0.05 23.45
CA CYS A 15 -18.98 -0.29 22.06
C CYS A 15 -17.82 0.63 21.66
N THR A 16 -16.59 0.14 21.73
CA THR A 16 -15.48 0.78 21.03
C THR A 16 -15.69 0.54 19.54
N SER A 17 -16.43 1.44 18.90
CA SER A 17 -16.44 1.58 17.46
C SER A 17 -15.01 1.89 17.03
N THR A 18 -14.27 0.85 16.66
CA THR A 18 -13.02 0.99 15.93
C THR A 18 -13.37 1.75 14.66
N MET A 19 -13.06 3.04 14.66
CA MET A 19 -13.17 3.86 13.47
C MET A 19 -12.23 3.21 12.45
N ALA A 20 -12.82 2.50 11.49
CA ALA A 20 -12.14 2.18 10.25
C ALA A 20 -11.86 3.55 9.60
N THR A 21 -10.62 4.01 9.70
CA THR A 21 -10.18 5.20 8.97
C THR A 21 -10.26 4.86 7.49
N LYS A 22 -11.39 5.19 6.87
CA LYS A 22 -11.55 5.19 5.43
C LYS A 22 -10.62 6.27 4.90
N VAL A 23 -9.42 5.88 4.49
CA VAL A 23 -8.48 6.80 3.82
C VAL A 23 -8.99 7.01 2.39
N GLU A 24 -9.85 8.00 2.27
CA GLU A 24 -10.34 8.52 0.99
C GLU A 24 -9.48 9.75 0.68
N GLY A 25 -8.54 9.63 -0.27
CA GLY A 25 -8.11 10.79 -1.08
C GLY A 25 -6.63 11.17 -1.15
N ASP A 26 -5.72 10.66 -0.33
CA ASP A 26 -4.31 11.13 -0.39
C ASP A 26 -3.42 10.19 -1.20
N THR A 27 -2.75 10.74 -2.23
CA THR A 27 -1.65 10.05 -2.90
C THR A 27 -0.41 10.14 -2.02
N LEU A 28 0.05 9.00 -1.52
CA LEU A 28 1.31 8.89 -0.81
C LEU A 28 2.46 8.85 -1.81
N ILE A 29 3.52 9.63 -1.55
CA ILE A 29 4.69 9.72 -2.41
C ILE A 29 5.90 9.30 -1.58
N TYR A 30 6.66 8.32 -2.08
CA TYR A 30 7.91 7.87 -1.48
C TYR A 30 9.03 7.94 -2.53
N GLN A 31 10.24 8.28 -2.10
CA GLN A 31 11.35 8.54 -3.00
C GLN A 31 12.60 7.72 -2.64
N LYS A 32 13.43 7.49 -3.65
CA LYS A 32 14.81 7.05 -3.54
C LYS A 32 15.69 7.92 -4.45
N SER A 33 17.00 7.74 -4.43
CA SER A 33 17.96 8.59 -5.16
C SER A 33 17.69 8.74 -6.65
N ASP A 34 17.14 7.70 -7.27
CA ASP A 34 16.93 7.55 -8.71
C ASP A 34 15.45 7.33 -9.06
N GLY A 35 14.50 7.60 -8.15
CA GLY A 35 13.10 7.37 -8.46
C GLY A 35 12.08 7.70 -7.39
N GLU A 36 10.82 7.57 -7.78
CA GLU A 36 9.64 7.88 -6.99
C GLU A 36 8.58 6.79 -7.19
N ILE A 37 7.88 6.44 -6.11
CA ILE A 37 6.64 5.67 -6.16
C ILE A 37 5.49 6.51 -5.58
N ARG A 38 4.37 6.51 -6.30
CA ARG A 38 3.10 7.08 -5.85
C ARG A 38 2.13 5.94 -5.56
N LEU A 39 1.41 6.04 -4.44
CA LEU A 39 0.38 5.09 -4.02
C LEU A 39 -0.91 5.84 -3.68
N SER A 40 -2.03 5.37 -4.20
CA SER A 40 -3.35 5.91 -3.87
C SER A 40 -4.36 4.79 -3.69
N ALA A 41 -5.33 4.99 -2.79
CA ALA A 41 -6.43 4.05 -2.60
C ALA A 41 -7.27 3.91 -3.88
N VAL A 42 -7.82 2.72 -4.12
CA VAL A 42 -8.87 2.51 -5.13
C VAL A 42 -10.22 2.79 -4.47
N PRO A 43 -11.06 3.72 -5.00
CA PRO A 43 -12.35 4.01 -4.40
C PRO A 43 -13.21 2.76 -4.25
N ASN A 44 -13.77 2.55 -3.05
CA ASN A 44 -14.60 1.40 -2.70
C ASN A 44 -13.89 0.03 -2.80
N ASN A 45 -12.55 -0.02 -2.77
CA ASN A 45 -11.80 -1.27 -2.74
C ASN A 45 -10.57 -1.17 -1.82
N ASP A 46 -10.67 -1.75 -0.63
CA ASP A 46 -9.58 -1.78 0.37
C ASP A 46 -8.54 -2.88 0.11
N GLN A 47 -8.81 -3.79 -0.83
CA GLN A 47 -7.89 -4.85 -1.26
C GLN A 47 -7.00 -4.42 -2.42
N GLN A 48 -7.12 -3.17 -2.88
CA GLN A 48 -6.37 -2.65 -4.02
C GLN A 48 -5.78 -1.27 -3.76
N ALA A 49 -4.61 -1.04 -4.35
CA ALA A 49 -3.99 0.27 -4.42
C ALA A 49 -3.53 0.54 -5.84
N MET A 50 -3.80 1.74 -6.33
CA MET A 50 -3.20 2.21 -7.57
C MET A 50 -1.78 2.67 -7.26
N PHE A 51 -0.82 2.29 -8.10
CA PHE A 51 0.56 2.68 -7.95
C PHE A 51 1.15 3.21 -9.25
N SER A 52 2.17 4.06 -9.12
CA SER A 52 2.98 4.54 -10.24
C SER A 52 4.41 4.68 -9.78
N ILE A 53 5.32 3.90 -10.37
CA ILE A 53 6.77 3.97 -10.13
C ILE A 53 7.42 4.61 -11.34
N LYS A 54 8.28 5.60 -11.08
CA LYS A 54 9.15 6.24 -12.06
C LYS A 54 10.57 6.23 -11.55
N THR A 55 11.48 5.62 -12.31
CA THR A 55 12.91 5.60 -11.99
C THR A 55 13.74 6.05 -13.18
N ASN A 56 14.95 6.53 -12.92
CA ASN A 56 15.88 6.97 -13.94
C ASN A 56 17.31 6.60 -13.56
N VAL A 57 17.90 5.63 -14.28
CA VAL A 57 19.29 5.21 -14.10
C VAL A 57 20.09 5.60 -15.33
N GLY A 58 20.93 6.64 -15.19
CA GLY A 58 21.68 7.21 -16.31
C GLY A 58 20.75 7.86 -17.34
N MET A 59 20.71 7.30 -18.56
CA MET A 59 19.81 7.74 -19.65
C MET A 59 18.56 6.86 -19.80
N HIS A 60 18.37 5.87 -18.93
CA HIS A 60 17.29 4.89 -19.04
C HIS A 60 16.19 5.20 -18.01
N ALA A 61 15.11 5.83 -18.48
CA ALA A 61 13.91 6.05 -17.70
C ALA A 61 13.01 4.80 -17.73
N CYS A 62 12.46 4.45 -16.58
CA CYS A 62 11.64 3.27 -16.38
C CYS A 62 10.37 3.67 -15.64
N ASN A 63 9.21 3.40 -16.25
CA ASN A 63 7.91 3.80 -15.72
C ASN A 63 6.95 2.61 -15.71
N VAL A 64 6.42 2.27 -14.54
CA VAL A 64 5.42 1.21 -14.37
C VAL A 64 4.26 1.76 -13.55
N LYS A 65 3.04 1.52 -14.01
CA LYS A 65 1.81 1.93 -13.30
C LYS A 65 0.78 0.81 -13.37
N GLY A 66 -0.05 0.69 -12.35
CA GLY A 66 -1.07 -0.33 -12.32
C GLY A 66 -1.91 -0.31 -11.05
N ILE A 67 -2.77 -1.32 -10.91
CA ILE A 67 -3.56 -1.57 -9.71
C ILE A 67 -3.03 -2.85 -9.09
N ALA A 68 -2.38 -2.73 -7.93
CA ALA A 68 -1.86 -3.86 -7.18
C ALA A 68 -2.90 -4.36 -6.18
N SER A 69 -3.01 -5.68 -6.03
CA SER A 69 -3.93 -6.33 -5.10
C SER A 69 -3.20 -6.81 -3.85
N VAL A 70 -3.86 -6.74 -2.69
CA VAL A 70 -3.32 -7.27 -1.43
C VAL A 70 -3.17 -8.79 -1.54
N VAL A 71 -1.97 -9.30 -1.24
CA VAL A 71 -1.66 -10.75 -1.20
C VAL A 71 -1.29 -11.24 0.20
N ALA A 72 -0.89 -10.31 1.08
CA ALA A 72 -0.70 -10.58 2.50
C ALA A 72 -0.89 -9.30 3.31
N ASN A 73 -1.54 -9.40 4.46
CA ASN A 73 -1.74 -8.28 5.37
C ASN A 73 -1.35 -8.69 6.79
N THR A 74 -0.47 -7.92 7.41
CA THR A 74 0.02 -8.15 8.78
C THR A 74 -0.14 -6.88 9.60
N LYS A 75 0.10 -6.95 10.91
CA LYS A 75 0.07 -5.74 11.76
C LYS A 75 1.11 -4.69 11.34
N ASP A 76 2.23 -5.11 10.76
CA ASP A 76 3.37 -4.21 10.51
C ASP A 76 3.45 -3.73 9.06
N HIS A 77 2.85 -4.47 8.13
CA HIS A 77 2.93 -4.19 6.71
C HIS A 77 1.82 -4.86 5.89
N THR A 78 1.51 -4.23 4.76
CA THR A 78 0.67 -4.77 3.69
C THR A 78 1.55 -5.13 2.50
N THR A 79 1.36 -6.33 1.95
CA THR A 79 2.00 -6.75 0.70
C THR A 79 1.00 -6.68 -0.43
N LEU A 80 1.32 -5.86 -1.43
CA LEU A 80 0.55 -5.70 -2.66
C LEU A 80 1.33 -6.31 -3.83
N GLN A 81 0.63 -6.90 -4.79
CA GLN A 81 1.23 -7.44 -5.99
C GLN A 81 0.46 -6.95 -7.23
N TRP A 82 1.21 -6.52 -8.23
CA TRP A 82 0.71 -6.27 -9.58
C TRP A 82 1.49 -7.14 -10.56
N GLN A 83 0.79 -7.62 -11.58
CA GLN A 83 1.38 -8.41 -12.66
C GLN A 83 0.69 -8.06 -13.98
N GLU A 84 1.48 -7.79 -15.01
CA GLU A 84 1.00 -7.62 -16.38
C GLU A 84 1.94 -8.35 -17.33
N GLY A 85 1.37 -9.32 -18.07
CA GLY A 85 2.19 -10.29 -18.80
C GLY A 85 3.12 -11.06 -17.87
N GLN A 86 4.42 -11.00 -18.17
CA GLN A 86 5.48 -11.63 -17.37
C GLN A 86 6.09 -10.71 -16.31
N CYS A 87 5.87 -9.39 -16.39
CA CYS A 87 6.41 -8.45 -15.40
C CYS A 87 5.58 -8.49 -14.11
N LYS A 88 6.27 -8.67 -12.99
CA LYS A 88 5.66 -8.69 -11.65
C LYS A 88 6.33 -7.67 -10.74
N VAL A 89 5.50 -6.87 -10.07
CA VAL A 89 5.93 -5.90 -9.06
C VAL A 89 5.28 -6.23 -7.73
N THR A 90 6.10 -6.44 -6.70
CA THR A 90 5.67 -6.65 -5.32
C THR A 90 6.01 -5.41 -4.49
N LEU A 91 5.02 -4.88 -3.79
CA LEU A 91 5.15 -3.72 -2.91
C LEU A 91 4.92 -4.19 -1.47
N LYS A 92 5.93 -4.09 -0.62
CA LYS A 92 5.78 -4.26 0.82
C LYS A 92 5.67 -2.88 1.45
N TRP A 93 4.43 -2.47 1.69
CA TRP A 93 4.05 -1.16 2.19
C TRP A 93 4.06 -1.15 3.72
N GLY A 94 4.88 -0.28 4.31
CA GLY A 94 4.87 0.04 5.74
C GLY A 94 4.61 1.53 5.97
N GLN A 95 4.60 1.98 7.23
CA GLN A 95 4.23 3.35 7.59
C GLN A 95 5.10 4.44 6.94
N ALA A 96 6.44 4.26 6.94
CA ALA A 96 7.39 5.29 6.49
C ALA A 96 8.21 4.88 5.27
N SER A 97 7.89 3.76 4.64
CA SER A 97 8.63 3.29 3.46
C SER A 97 7.86 2.25 2.68
N VAL A 98 8.19 2.13 1.41
CA VAL A 98 7.73 1.05 0.53
C VAL A 98 8.94 0.31 -0.01
N LYS A 99 9.02 -1.00 0.26
CA LYS A 99 10.00 -1.86 -0.41
C LYS A 99 9.38 -2.41 -1.69
N VAL A 100 10.00 -2.10 -2.82
CA VAL A 100 9.60 -2.57 -4.15
C VAL A 100 10.54 -3.69 -4.58
N THR A 101 9.96 -4.77 -5.11
CA THR A 101 10.68 -5.83 -5.81
C THR A 101 10.03 -6.03 -7.17
N ALA A 102 10.77 -5.76 -8.24
CA ALA A 102 10.40 -6.05 -9.61
C ALA A 102 11.25 -7.21 -10.14
N ASP A 103 10.69 -8.05 -11.01
CA ASP A 103 11.46 -9.07 -11.72
C ASP A 103 12.08 -8.53 -13.02
N GLU A 104 12.97 -9.33 -13.61
CA GLU A 104 13.70 -8.97 -14.83
C GLU A 104 12.76 -8.82 -16.04
N GLU A 105 11.59 -9.45 -16.01
CA GLU A 105 10.59 -9.37 -17.07
C GLU A 105 10.00 -7.95 -17.20
N CYS A 106 10.14 -7.12 -16.16
CA CYS A 106 9.83 -5.70 -16.21
C CYS A 106 10.79 -4.88 -17.09
N ASN A 107 11.87 -5.47 -17.61
CA ASN A 107 12.70 -4.85 -18.66
C ASN A 107 11.90 -4.47 -19.90
N SER A 108 10.80 -5.16 -20.21
CA SER A 108 9.88 -4.81 -21.30
C SER A 108 9.25 -3.42 -21.15
N TYR A 109 9.09 -2.92 -19.92
CA TYR A 109 8.54 -1.60 -19.60
C TYR A 109 9.61 -0.52 -19.44
N CYS A 110 10.86 -0.93 -19.27
CA CYS A 110 11.93 -0.07 -18.77
C CYS A 110 13.13 0.03 -19.72
N GLY A 111 13.17 -0.81 -20.74
CA GLY A 111 14.36 -1.07 -21.54
C GLY A 111 15.22 -2.15 -20.89
N MET A 112 16.01 -2.83 -21.71
CA MET A 112 16.95 -3.87 -21.26
C MET A 112 17.81 -3.36 -20.10
N ASN A 113 17.92 -4.17 -19.04
CA ASN A 113 18.70 -3.91 -17.82
C ASN A 113 18.15 -2.84 -16.86
N ALA A 114 17.06 -2.14 -17.22
CA ALA A 114 16.48 -1.10 -16.38
C ALA A 114 15.28 -1.57 -15.54
N GLY A 115 14.71 -2.76 -15.77
CA GLY A 115 13.59 -3.28 -14.95
C GLY A 115 13.93 -3.38 -13.46
N ASN A 116 15.17 -3.76 -13.15
CA ASN A 116 15.68 -3.83 -11.78
C ASN A 116 15.83 -2.45 -11.12
N SER A 117 15.81 -1.33 -11.87
CA SER A 117 15.87 0.00 -11.26
C SER A 117 14.59 0.32 -10.49
N LEU A 118 13.47 -0.34 -10.75
CA LEU A 118 12.24 -0.22 -9.96
C LEU A 118 12.46 -0.71 -8.51
N SER A 119 13.29 -1.74 -8.34
CA SER A 119 13.53 -2.36 -7.06
C SER A 119 14.29 -1.43 -6.10
N GLY A 120 13.96 -1.52 -4.82
CA GLY A 120 14.58 -0.70 -3.79
C GLY A 120 13.65 -0.38 -2.65
N THR A 121 14.14 0.41 -1.70
CA THR A 121 13.33 0.96 -0.61
C THR A 121 13.13 2.45 -0.86
N TYR A 122 11.88 2.85 -0.96
CA TYR A 122 11.44 4.23 -1.12
C TYR A 122 11.00 4.74 0.25
N LYS A 123 11.38 5.97 0.60
CA LYS A 123 11.11 6.60 1.91
C LYS A 123 10.39 7.92 1.74
#